data_AF-A0A0M8MIW8-F1
#
_entry.id   AF-A0A0M8MIW8-F1
#
_cell.length_a   1.000
_cell.length_b   1.000
_cell.length_c   1.000
_cell.angle_alpha   90.00
_cell.angle_beta   90.00
_cell.angle_gamma   90.00
#
_symmetry.space_group_name_H-M   'P 1'
#
loop_
_entity.id
_entity.type
_entity.pdbx_description
1 polymer ?
#
loop_
_entity_poly.entity_id
_entity_poly.type
_entity_poly.pdbx_seq_one_letter_code
_entity_poly.pdbx_strand_id
1 'polypeptide(L)'
;MDSETIEAVFAIFFMLLGAALILFITLLIVEKKKVHYRYTDTTKNISFHEYCSRYNGGWIYKDIKLRELLRTYPDDEVLQRRAKNIRLYQTVSLAVFILMMVSAVIRKAVG
;
A
#
# COMPACT_ATOMS: atom_id res chain seq x y z
N MET A 1 35.26 -4.75 -6.41
CA MET A 1 34.12 -4.19 -7.17
C MET A 1 34.43 -2.72 -7.36
N ASP A 2 34.50 -2.28 -8.59
CA ASP A 2 34.73 -0.88 -8.96
C ASP A 2 33.51 -0.01 -8.62
N SER A 3 33.73 1.30 -8.49
CA SER A 3 32.71 2.26 -8.02
C SER A 3 31.45 2.24 -8.90
N GLU A 4 31.62 2.08 -10.21
CA GLU A 4 30.53 2.04 -11.19
C GLU A 4 29.59 0.85 -10.97
N THR A 5 30.17 -0.33 -10.71
CA THR A 5 29.38 -1.53 -10.37
C THR A 5 28.60 -1.36 -9.06
N ILE A 6 29.19 -0.71 -8.04
CA ILE A 6 28.48 -0.43 -6.76
C ILE A 6 27.27 0.48 -6.99
N GLU A 7 27.42 1.50 -7.82
CA GLU A 7 26.35 2.44 -8.15
C GLU A 7 25.20 1.78 -8.91
N ALA A 8 25.54 0.96 -9.91
CA ALA A 8 24.54 0.19 -10.67
C ALA A 8 23.75 -0.76 -9.75
N VAL A 9 24.42 -1.48 -8.85
CA VAL A 9 23.77 -2.37 -7.87
C VAL A 9 22.85 -1.59 -6.95
N PHE A 10 23.29 -0.44 -6.43
CA PHE A 10 22.46 0.40 -5.56
C PHE A 10 21.23 0.93 -6.30
N ALA A 11 21.38 1.38 -7.55
CA ALA A 11 20.28 1.87 -8.37
C ALA A 11 19.24 0.77 -8.65
N ILE A 12 19.69 -0.44 -9.00
CA ILE A 12 18.79 -1.60 -9.20
C ILE A 12 18.05 -1.94 -7.90
N PHE A 13 18.76 -1.99 -6.77
CA PHE A 13 18.14 -2.22 -5.46
C PHE A 13 17.06 -1.17 -5.15
N PHE A 14 17.36 0.11 -5.40
CA PHE A 14 16.42 1.20 -5.16
C PHE A 14 15.19 1.13 -6.08
N MET A 15 15.38 0.76 -7.36
CA MET A 15 14.28 0.52 -8.29
C MET A 15 13.38 -0.63 -7.83
N LEU A 16 13.96 -1.73 -7.34
CA LEU A 16 13.20 -2.87 -6.81
C LEU A 16 12.39 -2.49 -5.57
N LEU A 17 12.96 -1.72 -4.64
CA LEU A 17 12.23 -1.20 -3.48
C LEU A 17 11.09 -0.26 -3.90
N GLY A 18 11.33 0.63 -4.87
CA GLY A 18 10.31 1.51 -5.41
C GLY A 18 9.16 0.75 -6.06
N ALA A 19 9.45 -0.28 -6.86
CA ALA A 19 8.45 -1.15 -7.46
C ALA A 19 7.63 -1.90 -6.39
N ALA A 20 8.30 -2.42 -5.35
CA ALA A 20 7.64 -3.07 -4.22
C ALA A 20 6.72 -2.10 -3.46
N LEU A 21 7.17 -0.86 -3.21
CA LEU A 21 6.36 0.17 -2.56
C LEU A 21 5.09 0.49 -3.36
N ILE A 22 5.22 0.69 -4.68
CA ILE A 22 4.09 0.93 -5.57
C ILE A 22 3.11 -0.25 -5.53
N LEU A 23 3.61 -1.49 -5.53
CA LEU A 23 2.79 -2.69 -5.44
C LEU A 23 1.99 -2.73 -4.13
N PHE A 24 2.62 -2.52 -2.98
CA PHE A 24 1.93 -2.54 -1.69
C PHE A 24 0.90 -1.42 -1.53
N ILE A 25 1.22 -0.20 -2.01
CA ILE A 25 0.25 0.90 -2.06
C ILE A 25 -0.97 0.53 -2.91
N THR A 26 -0.76 -0.18 -4.02
CA THR A 26 -1.84 -0.63 -4.90
C THR A 26 -2.74 -1.64 -4.20
N LEU A 27 -2.14 -2.64 -3.55
CA LEU A 27 -2.87 -3.65 -2.78
C LEU A 27 -3.67 -3.01 -1.64
N LEU A 28 -3.09 -2.01 -0.96
CA LEU A 28 -3.78 -1.22 0.06
C LEU A 28 -5.03 -0.52 -0.49
N ILE A 29 -4.89 0.21 -1.59
CA ILE A 29 -6.01 0.91 -2.25
C ILE A 29 -7.10 -0.08 -2.64
N VAL A 30 -6.70 -1.20 -3.22
CA VAL A 30 -7.60 -2.26 -3.64
C VAL A 30 -8.40 -2.82 -2.45
N GLU A 31 -7.76 -3.16 -1.34
CA GLU A 31 -8.48 -3.67 -0.17
C GLU A 31 -9.40 -2.61 0.46
N LYS A 32 -8.96 -1.34 0.51
CA LYS A 32 -9.81 -0.23 0.97
C LYS A 32 -11.08 -0.06 0.13
N LYS A 33 -10.96 -0.13 -1.20
CA LYS A 33 -12.11 -0.08 -2.12
C LYS A 33 -13.08 -1.24 -1.87
N LYS A 34 -12.55 -2.45 -1.69
CA LYS A 34 -13.32 -3.68 -1.44
C LYS A 34 -14.21 -3.54 -0.22
N VAL A 35 -13.66 -2.96 0.85
CA VAL A 35 -14.41 -2.68 2.08
C VAL A 35 -15.41 -1.53 1.84
N HIS A 36 -14.96 -0.41 1.30
CA HIS A 36 -15.83 0.76 1.14
C HIS A 36 -17.09 0.48 0.31
N TYR A 37 -16.95 -0.20 -0.84
CA TYR A 37 -18.09 -0.46 -1.72
C TYR A 37 -18.97 -1.63 -1.25
N ARG A 38 -18.47 -2.47 -0.35
CA ARG A 38 -19.27 -3.54 0.23
C ARG A 38 -20.07 -3.09 1.46
N TYR A 39 -19.54 -2.16 2.25
CA TYR A 39 -20.10 -1.83 3.56
C TYR A 39 -20.49 -0.35 3.75
N THR A 40 -20.03 0.56 2.89
CA THR A 40 -20.32 2.00 3.02
C THR A 40 -21.16 2.51 1.84
N ASP A 41 -20.74 2.23 0.62
CA ASP A 41 -21.45 2.64 -0.60
C ASP A 41 -21.83 1.41 -1.41
N THR A 42 -22.91 0.76 -0.99
CA THR A 42 -23.46 -0.45 -1.63
C THR A 42 -24.24 -0.14 -2.90
N THR A 43 -24.57 1.13 -3.15
CA THR A 43 -25.34 1.57 -4.32
C THR A 43 -24.49 1.66 -5.59
N LYS A 44 -23.17 1.78 -5.45
CA LYS A 44 -22.27 1.92 -6.59
C LYS A 44 -21.84 0.54 -7.11
N ASN A 45 -22.35 0.16 -8.27
CA ASN A 45 -21.94 -1.05 -8.97
C ASN A 45 -20.69 -0.76 -9.81
N ILE A 46 -19.53 -1.14 -9.29
CA ILE A 46 -18.25 -0.66 -9.82
C ILE A 46 -17.69 -1.67 -10.79
N SER A 47 -17.41 -1.18 -12.00
CA SER A 47 -16.74 -1.99 -13.01
C SER A 47 -15.36 -2.45 -12.50
N PHE A 48 -14.93 -3.64 -12.92
CA PHE A 48 -13.59 -4.14 -12.60
C PHE A 48 -12.48 -3.14 -12.97
N HIS A 49 -12.69 -2.36 -14.04
CA HIS A 49 -11.79 -1.28 -14.43
C HIS A 49 -11.72 -0.16 -13.38
N GLU A 50 -12.85 0.33 -12.88
CA GLU A 50 -12.89 1.39 -11.88
C GLU A 50 -12.45 0.91 -10.49
N TYR A 51 -12.57 -0.40 -10.26
CA TYR A 51 -11.96 -1.09 -9.14
C TYR A 51 -10.42 -1.02 -9.20
N CYS A 52 -9.85 -1.32 -10.37
CA CYS A 52 -8.42 -1.29 -10.64
C CYS A 52 -7.84 0.12 -10.89
N SER A 53 -8.67 1.11 -11.23
CA SER A 53 -8.20 2.46 -11.54
C SER A 53 -7.74 3.20 -10.27
N ARG A 54 -6.45 3.54 -10.20
CA ARG A 54 -5.85 4.22 -9.04
C ARG A 54 -6.22 5.70 -8.96
N TYR A 55 -6.74 6.26 -10.05
CA TYR A 55 -6.87 7.70 -10.28
C TYR A 55 -8.16 8.35 -9.76
N ASN A 56 -9.10 7.59 -9.20
CA ASN A 56 -10.28 8.16 -8.53
C ASN A 56 -9.95 8.70 -7.12
N GLY A 57 -9.02 9.66 -7.06
CA GLY A 57 -8.83 10.63 -5.96
C GLY A 57 -8.57 10.07 -4.56
N GLY A 58 -7.31 10.09 -4.11
CA GLY A 58 -6.98 10.11 -2.67
C GLY A 58 -7.21 8.82 -1.87
N TRP A 59 -7.45 7.66 -2.49
CA TRP A 59 -7.71 6.39 -1.77
C TRP A 59 -6.64 5.97 -0.75
N ILE A 60 -5.40 6.39 -0.96
CA ILE A 60 -4.31 6.19 0.01
C ILE A 60 -4.71 6.79 1.36
N TYR A 61 -5.23 8.02 1.34
CA TYR A 61 -5.60 8.81 2.53
C TYR A 61 -7.06 8.65 2.93
N LYS A 62 -7.93 8.13 2.05
CA LYS A 62 -9.34 7.93 2.36
C LYS A 62 -9.51 7.05 3.59
N ASP A 63 -10.20 7.59 4.59
CA ASP A 63 -10.63 6.83 5.76
C ASP A 63 -11.91 6.06 5.41
N ILE A 64 -11.87 4.75 5.60
CA ILE A 64 -13.00 3.85 5.40
C ILE A 64 -13.68 3.50 6.71
N LYS A 65 -13.34 4.19 7.81
CA LYS A 65 -13.87 3.99 9.16
C LYS A 65 -13.82 2.53 9.60
N LEU A 66 -12.71 1.86 9.30
CA LEU A 66 -12.55 0.41 9.48
C LEU A 66 -12.84 -0.05 10.92
N ARG A 67 -12.54 0.79 11.91
CA ARG A 67 -12.84 0.51 13.33
C ARG A 67 -14.34 0.48 13.62
N GLU A 68 -15.10 1.39 13.01
CA GLU A 68 -16.56 1.41 13.14
C GLU A 68 -17.15 0.17 12.47
N LEU A 69 -16.72 -0.14 11.24
CA LEU A 69 -17.19 -1.32 10.50
C LEU A 69 -16.95 -2.64 11.25
N LEU A 70 -15.76 -2.81 11.85
CA LEU A 70 -15.45 -4.02 12.65
C LEU A 70 -16.27 -4.13 13.94
N ARG A 71 -16.76 -3.00 14.47
CA ARG A 71 -17.69 -3.02 15.63
C ARG A 71 -19.12 -3.34 15.21
N THR A 72 -19.53 -2.88 14.03
CA THR A 72 -20.86 -3.14 13.47
C THR A 72 -21.01 -4.57 12.98
N TYR A 73 -19.95 -5.15 12.39
CA TYR A 73 -19.93 -6.51 11.85
C TYR A 73 -18.82 -7.35 12.50
N PRO A 74 -18.93 -7.67 13.80
CA PRO A 74 -17.86 -8.35 14.53
C PRO A 74 -17.61 -9.77 14.01
N ASP A 75 -18.64 -10.46 13.50
CA ASP A 75 -18.52 -11.86 13.06
C ASP A 75 -18.22 -12.02 11.56
N ASP A 76 -18.04 -10.92 10.81
CA ASP A 76 -17.72 -10.99 9.39
C ASP A 76 -16.21 -11.27 9.19
N GLU A 77 -15.89 -12.56 9.04
CA GLU A 77 -14.52 -13.03 8.81
C GLU A 77 -13.87 -12.39 7.58
N VAL A 78 -14.65 -12.09 6.54
CA VAL A 78 -14.13 -11.46 5.33
C VAL A 78 -13.70 -10.04 5.65
N LEU A 79 -14.52 -9.27 6.36
CA LEU A 79 -14.17 -7.92 6.81
C LEU A 79 -12.93 -7.93 7.71
N GLN A 80 -12.86 -8.85 8.67
CA GLN A 80 -11.71 -8.99 9.57
C GLN A 80 -10.41 -9.28 8.79
N ARG A 81 -10.45 -10.22 7.85
CA ARG A 81 -9.29 -10.57 7.02
C ARG A 81 -8.84 -9.38 6.17
N ARG A 82 -9.77 -8.66 5.56
CA ARG A 82 -9.47 -7.44 4.78
C ARG A 82 -8.88 -6.35 5.66
N ALA A 83 -9.42 -6.16 6.86
CA ALA A 83 -8.90 -5.21 7.83
C ALA A 83 -7.44 -5.50 8.22
N LYS A 84 -7.12 -6.78 8.43
CA LYS A 84 -5.75 -7.24 8.69
C LYS A 84 -4.84 -6.96 7.50
N ASN A 85 -5.28 -7.25 6.28
CA ASN A 85 -4.52 -6.97 5.05
C ASN A 85 -4.26 -5.47 4.88
N ILE A 86 -5.26 -4.61 5.11
CA ILE A 86 -5.10 -3.15 5.05
C ILE A 86 -4.01 -2.69 6.01
N ARG A 87 -4.06 -3.13 7.28
CA ARG A 87 -3.03 -2.78 8.28
C ARG A 87 -1.65 -3.30 7.86
N LEU A 88 -1.57 -4.54 7.38
CA LEU A 88 -0.32 -5.13 6.90
C LEU A 88 0.28 -4.31 5.76
N TYR A 89 -0.51 -3.98 4.73
CA TYR A 89 -0.02 -3.21 3.59
C TYR A 89 0.37 -1.78 3.98
N GLN A 90 -0.33 -1.15 4.92
CA GLN A 90 0.09 0.14 5.50
C GLN A 90 1.45 0.03 6.17
N THR A 91 1.62 -0.95 7.07
CA THR A 91 2.87 -1.16 7.81
C THR A 91 4.03 -1.48 6.87
N VAL A 92 3.84 -2.39 5.92
CA VAL A 92 4.90 -2.77 4.96
C VAL A 92 5.26 -1.60 4.05
N SER A 93 4.27 -0.85 3.54
CA SER A 93 4.56 0.34 2.71
C SER A 93 5.37 1.38 3.49
N LEU A 94 5.00 1.63 4.75
CA LEU A 94 5.74 2.55 5.61
C LEU A 94 7.17 2.04 5.90
N ALA A 95 7.32 0.75 6.21
CA ALA A 95 8.62 0.14 6.48
C ALA A 95 9.54 0.20 5.25
N VAL A 96 9.02 -0.10 4.06
CA VAL A 96 9.77 0.01 2.80
C VAL A 96 10.17 1.46 2.53
N PHE A 97 9.26 2.41 2.74
CA PHE A 97 9.57 3.82 2.58
C PHE A 97 10.69 4.30 3.52
N ILE A 98 10.61 3.93 4.81
CA ILE A 98 11.65 4.24 5.79
C ILE A 98 12.98 3.59 5.39
N LEU A 99 12.96 2.33 4.95
CA LEU A 99 14.15 1.64 4.47
C LEU A 99 14.80 2.37 3.29
N MET A 100 14.01 2.79 2.30
CA MET A 100 14.50 3.58 1.17
C MET A 100 15.16 4.89 1.64
N MET A 101 14.54 5.61 2.57
CA MET A 101 15.08 6.85 3.13
C MET A 101 16.41 6.62 3.85
N VAL A 102 16.48 5.61 4.72
CA VAL A 102 17.69 5.26 5.46
C VAL A 102 18.81 4.83 4.51
N SER A 103 18.51 3.98 3.52
CA SER A 103 19.48 3.56 2.50
C SER A 103 20.03 4.73 1.69
N ALA A 104 19.18 5.70 1.32
CA ALA A 104 19.62 6.90 0.60
C ALA A 104 20.54 7.78 1.46
N VAL A 105 20.21 7.98 2.75
CA VAL A 105 21.04 8.75 3.69
C VAL A 105 22.39 8.06 3.90
N ILE A 106 22.40 6.74 4.11
CA ILE A 106 23.64 5.97 4.28
C ILE A 106 24.50 6.08 3.01
N ARG A 107 23.91 5.95 1.82
CA ARG A 107 24.65 6.08 0.56
C ARG A 107 25.32 7.45 0.42
N LYS A 108 24.64 8.52 0.82
CA LYS A 108 25.18 9.89 0.84
C LYS A 108 26.23 10.14 1.93
N ALA A 109 26.20 9.36 3.02
CA ALA A 109 27.15 9.51 4.11
C ALA A 109 28.44 8.68 3.91
N VAL A 110 28.33 7.54 3.20
CA VAL A 110 29.44 6.59 2.97
C VAL A 110 30.11 6.80 1.61
N GLY A 111 29.37 7.34 0.62
CA GLY A 111 29.91 7.80 -0.66
C GLY A 111 29.91 9.30 -0.75
#